data_AF-A0A1W9V3I8-F1
#
_entry.id   AF-A0A1W9V3I8-F1
#
_cell.length_a   1.000
_cell.length_b   1.000
_cell.length_c   1.000
_cell.angle_alpha   90.00
_cell.angle_beta   90.00
_cell.angle_gamma   90.00
#
_symmetry.space_group_name_H-M   'P 1'
#
loop_
_entity.id
_entity.type
_entity.pdbx_description
1 polymer ?
#
loop_
_entity_poly.entity_id
_entity_poly.type
_entity_poly.pdbx_seq_one_letter_code
_entity_poly.pdbx_strand_id
1 'polypeptide(L)'
;ELDPDDIEQSLLKHRLFPKIKYGDMPELIALTKMAYQTITEDLERIILQTVDPGHSDYAVLTGIQIHGSEDNYVWPGTLYAMVNGQRREVTL
;
A
#
# COMPACT_ATOMS: atom_id res chain seq x y z
N GLU A 1 -6.41 -13.91 16.90
CA GLU A 1 -7.71 -14.40 16.41
C GLU A 1 -8.39 -13.25 15.68
N LEU A 2 -9.21 -13.53 14.67
CA LEU A 2 -9.95 -12.47 13.97
C LEU A 2 -11.20 -12.14 14.78
N ASP A 3 -11.43 -10.86 15.04
CA ASP A 3 -12.69 -10.39 15.64
C ASP A 3 -13.78 -10.37 14.55
N PRO A 4 -14.87 -11.15 14.68
CA PRO A 4 -15.95 -11.16 13.70
C PRO A 4 -16.73 -9.83 13.64
N ASP A 5 -16.73 -9.04 14.72
CA ASP A 5 -17.39 -7.74 14.77
C ASP A 5 -16.50 -6.62 14.17
N ASP A 6 -15.21 -6.90 13.97
CA ASP A 6 -14.22 -5.97 13.41
C ASP A 6 -13.14 -6.69 12.58
N ILE A 7 -13.60 -7.33 11.51
CA ILE A 7 -12.77 -8.18 10.65
C ILE A 7 -11.70 -7.34 9.95
N GLU A 8 -12.04 -6.15 9.45
CA GLU A 8 -11.11 -5.30 8.70
C GLU A 8 -9.95 -4.83 9.57
N GLN A 9 -10.23 -4.30 10.77
CA GLN A 9 -9.17 -3.87 11.68
C GLN A 9 -8.35 -5.06 12.17
N SER A 10 -8.98 -6.22 12.40
CA SER A 10 -8.29 -7.44 12.79
C SER A 10 -7.29 -7.91 11.73
N LEU A 11 -7.70 -7.93 10.46
CA LEU A 11 -6.84 -8.27 9.33
C LEU A 11 -5.69 -7.27 9.18
N LEU A 12 -5.97 -5.97 9.30
CA LEU A 12 -4.94 -4.94 9.23
C LEU A 12 -3.91 -5.13 10.35
N LYS A 13 -4.35 -5.29 11.61
CA LYS A 13 -3.45 -5.57 12.76
C LYS A 13 -2.61 -6.82 12.52
N HIS A 14 -3.24 -7.90 12.03
CA HIS A 14 -2.55 -9.15 11.73
C HIS A 14 -1.46 -8.99 10.65
N ARG A 15 -1.65 -8.07 9.69
CA ARG A 15 -0.64 -7.75 8.67
C ARG A 15 0.47 -6.84 9.19
N LEU A 16 0.15 -5.89 10.06
CA LEU A 16 1.10 -4.88 10.55
C LEU A 16 1.94 -5.36 11.73
N PHE A 17 1.37 -6.08 12.69
CA PHE A 17 2.08 -6.49 13.91
C PHE A 17 3.36 -7.30 13.66
N PRO A 18 3.41 -8.24 12.69
CA PRO A 18 4.66 -8.94 12.38
C PRO A 18 5.78 -8.03 11.86
N LYS A 19 5.46 -6.83 11.38
CA LYS A 19 6.44 -5.85 10.88
C LYS A 19 6.98 -4.92 11.97
N ILE A 20 6.38 -4.93 13.16
CA ILE A 20 6.82 -4.14 14.31
C ILE A 20 7.85 -4.96 15.08
N LYS A 21 9.03 -4.37 15.36
CA LYS A 21 10.06 -5.05 16.15
C LYS A 21 9.57 -5.23 17.59
N TYR A 22 9.95 -6.36 18.19
CA TYR A 22 9.59 -6.65 19.58
C TYR A 22 10.16 -5.57 20.52
N GLY A 23 9.28 -4.97 21.32
CA GLY A 23 9.63 -3.90 22.26
C GLY A 23 9.50 -2.48 21.67
N ASP A 24 9.30 -2.34 20.36
CA ASP A 24 9.10 -1.04 19.73
C ASP A 24 7.62 -0.64 19.76
N MET A 25 7.36 0.62 20.12
CA MET A 25 6.07 1.28 19.92
C MET A 25 6.25 2.31 18.79
N PRO A 26 5.84 2.00 17.55
CA PRO A 26 6.07 2.89 16.43
C PRO A 26 5.25 4.17 16.59
N GLU A 27 5.86 5.31 16.30
CA GLU A 27 5.14 6.58 16.14
C GLU A 27 4.17 6.51 14.96
N LEU A 28 3.16 7.39 14.97
CA LEU A 28 2.10 7.41 13.95
C LEU A 28 2.67 7.44 12.52
N ILE A 29 3.67 8.29 12.26
CA ILE A 29 4.29 8.40 10.92
C ILE A 29 4.92 7.07 10.50
N ALA A 30 5.63 6.40 11.41
CA ALA A 30 6.25 5.11 11.13
C ALA A 30 5.18 4.03 10.87
N LEU A 31 4.11 4.02 11.66
CA LEU A 31 2.98 3.11 11.47
C LEU A 31 2.28 3.34 10.13
N THR A 32 2.03 4.59 9.74
CA THR A 32 1.44 4.93 8.43
C THR A 32 2.33 4.49 7.27
N LYS A 33 3.65 4.64 7.38
CA LYS A 33 4.60 4.15 6.37
C LYS A 33 4.60 2.62 6.28
N MET A 34 4.54 1.91 7.40
CA MET A 34 4.41 0.45 7.42
C MET A 34 3.08 -0.02 6.80
N ALA A 35 1.99 0.69 7.06
CA ALA A 35 0.70 0.43 6.44
C ALA A 35 0.76 0.62 4.92
N TYR A 36 1.32 1.74 4.45
CA TYR A 36 1.56 2.00 3.04
C TYR A 36 2.34 0.87 2.35
N GLN A 37 3.45 0.41 2.95
CA GLN A 37 4.25 -0.69 2.39
C GLN A 37 3.44 -1.98 2.29
N THR A 38 2.70 -2.32 3.35
CA THR A 38 1.86 -3.52 3.41
C THR A 38 0.74 -3.51 2.37
N ILE A 39 0.06 -2.37 2.23
CA ILE A 39 -1.00 -2.20 1.22
C ILE A 39 -0.42 -2.30 -0.19
N THR A 40 0.75 -1.71 -0.43
CA THR A 40 1.41 -1.76 -1.74
C THR A 40 1.84 -3.19 -2.10
N GLU A 41 2.42 -3.94 -1.16
CA GLU A 41 2.77 -5.35 -1.34
C GLU A 41 1.54 -6.22 -1.65
N ASP A 42 0.43 -6.00 -0.94
CA ASP A 42 -0.81 -6.72 -1.16
C ASP A 42 -1.43 -6.38 -2.52
N LEU A 43 -1.41 -5.11 -2.92
CA LEU A 43 -1.85 -4.64 -4.24
C LEU A 43 -1.05 -5.30 -5.37
N GLU A 44 0.28 -5.27 -5.30
CA GLU A 44 1.17 -5.87 -6.29
C GLU A 44 0.91 -7.38 -6.43
N ARG A 45 0.70 -8.07 -5.31
CA ARG A 45 0.36 -9.50 -5.31
C ARG A 45 -0.98 -9.76 -6.01
N ILE A 46 -1.99 -8.94 -5.76
CA ILE A 46 -3.30 -9.08 -6.40
C ILE A 46 -3.20 -8.82 -7.90
N ILE A 47 -2.48 -7.77 -8.31
CA ILE A 47 -2.24 -7.46 -9.74
C ILE A 47 -1.58 -8.66 -10.42
N LEU A 48 -0.51 -9.22 -9.84
CA LEU A 48 0.19 -10.38 -10.38
C LEU A 48 -0.74 -11.60 -10.57
N GLN A 49 -1.75 -11.76 -9.71
CA GLN A 49 -2.68 -12.88 -9.76
C GLN A 49 -3.87 -12.65 -10.71
N THR A 50 -4.14 -11.40 -11.10
CA THR A 50 -5.42 -11.04 -11.76
C THR A 50 -5.24 -10.38 -13.12
N VAL A 51 -4.10 -9.75 -13.39
CA VAL A 51 -3.85 -8.99 -14.62
C VAL A 51 -2.81 -9.70 -15.47
N ASP A 52 -3.14 -9.94 -16.75
CA ASP A 52 -2.17 -10.35 -17.76
C ASP A 52 -1.62 -9.09 -18.49
N PRO A 53 -0.34 -8.72 -18.25
CA PRO A 53 0.25 -7.54 -18.86
C PRO A 53 0.45 -7.65 -20.38
N GLY A 54 0.33 -8.85 -20.97
CA GLY A 54 0.37 -9.06 -22.42
C GLY A 54 -0.92 -8.65 -23.12
N HIS A 55 -2.01 -8.53 -22.37
CA HIS A 55 -3.35 -8.20 -22.90
C HIS A 55 -3.90 -6.87 -22.39
N SER A 56 -3.43 -6.40 -21.23
CA SER A 56 -3.92 -5.15 -20.60
C SER A 56 -2.77 -4.24 -20.17
N ASP A 57 -2.87 -2.99 -20.59
CA ASP A 57 -2.07 -1.91 -20.02
C ASP A 57 -2.70 -1.45 -18.70
N TYR A 58 -1.86 -1.11 -17.71
CA TYR A 58 -2.33 -0.57 -16.43
C TYR A 58 -1.30 0.37 -15.81
N ALA A 59 -1.71 1.14 -14.81
CA ALA A 59 -0.81 1.95 -14.01
C ALA A 59 -1.10 1.77 -12.53
N VAL A 60 -0.04 1.84 -11.72
CA VAL A 60 -0.09 1.80 -10.26
C VAL A 60 0.38 3.14 -9.76
N LEU A 61 -0.50 3.81 -9.00
CA LEU A 61 -0.16 5.03 -8.29
C LEU A 61 -0.51 4.82 -6.82
N THR A 62 0.52 4.69 -5.97
CA THR A 62 0.34 4.58 -4.53
C THR A 62 1.00 5.77 -3.82
N GLY A 63 0.58 6.01 -2.58
CA GLY A 63 1.12 7.09 -1.76
C GLY A 63 0.47 7.13 -0.39
N ILE A 64 0.86 8.13 0.40
CA ILE A 64 0.25 8.42 1.69
C ILE A 64 -0.55 9.71 1.55
N GLN A 65 -1.85 9.63 1.77
CA GLN A 65 -2.70 10.81 1.89
C GLN A 65 -2.46 11.47 3.25
N ILE A 66 -2.24 12.79 3.23
CA ILE A 66 -1.99 13.60 4.41
C ILE A 66 -3.09 14.66 4.48
N HIS A 67 -3.88 14.61 5.54
CA HIS A 67 -4.93 15.59 5.80
C HIS A 67 -4.34 16.81 6.50
N GLY A 68 -4.30 17.94 5.82
CA GLY A 68 -3.94 19.23 6.41
C GLY A 68 -5.17 19.99 6.90
N SER A 69 -4.95 21.12 7.58
CA SER A 69 -6.04 21.97 8.07
C SER A 69 -6.79 22.72 6.96
N GLU A 70 -6.06 23.16 5.93
CA GLU A 70 -6.60 23.93 4.80
C GLU A 70 -6.71 23.06 3.53
N ASP A 71 -5.66 22.29 3.23
CA ASP A 71 -5.55 21.46 2.03
C ASP A 71 -5.12 20.02 2.37
N ASN A 72 -5.46 19.09 1.48
CA ASN A 72 -4.95 17.74 1.52
C ASN A 72 -3.70 17.61 0.64
N TYR A 73 -2.77 16.78 1.09
CA TYR A 73 -1.52 16.50 0.39
C TYR A 73 -1.39 15.00 0.12
N VAL A 74 -0.55 14.65 -0.85
CA VAL A 74 -0.17 13.27 -1.12
C VAL A 74 1.34 13.20 -1.11
N TRP A 75 1.87 12.32 -0.26
CA TRP A 75 3.26 11.88 -0.40
C TRP A 75 3.31 10.76 -1.43
N PRO A 76 3.96 10.95 -2.60
CA PRO A 76 4.00 9.95 -3.65
C PRO A 76 4.85 8.75 -3.22
N GLY A 77 4.33 7.56 -3.50
CA GLY A 77 4.98 6.28 -3.24
C GLY A 77 5.43 5.61 -4.53
N THR A 78 4.99 4.37 -4.75
CA THR A 78 5.28 3.58 -5.94
C THR A 78 4.41 4.05 -7.09
N LEU A 79 5.05 4.48 -8.17
CA LEU A 79 4.38 5.01 -9.35
C LEU A 79 4.98 4.35 -10.61
N TYR A 80 4.21 3.55 -11.31
CA TYR A 80 4.63 2.98 -12.58
C TYR A 80 3.46 2.70 -13.50
N ALA A 81 3.77 2.50 -14.78
CA ALA A 81 2.83 2.00 -15.79
C ALA A 81 3.37 0.72 -16.43
N MET A 82 2.49 -0.24 -16.70
CA MET A 82 2.73 -1.37 -17.59
C MET A 82 2.10 -1.05 -18.93
N VAL A 83 2.94 -0.92 -19.96
CA VAL A 83 2.51 -0.60 -21.32
C VAL A 83 3.12 -1.61 -22.28
N ASN A 84 2.28 -2.34 -23.01
CA ASN A 84 2.67 -3.46 -23.87
C ASN A 84 3.53 -4.48 -23.12
N GLY A 85 3.11 -4.86 -21.91
CA GLY A 85 3.85 -5.79 -21.05
C GLY A 85 5.17 -5.26 -20.48
N GLN A 86 5.51 -3.98 -20.69
CA GLN A 86 6.75 -3.39 -20.20
C GLN A 86 6.50 -2.40 -19.07
N ARG A 87 7.23 -2.55 -17.97
CA ARG A 87 7.20 -1.64 -16.83
C ARG A 87 7.94 -0.35 -17.14
N ARG A 88 7.31 0.78 -16.82
CA ARG A 88 7.86 2.13 -16.94
C ARG A 88 7.64 2.86 -15.63
N GLU A 89 8.73 3.22 -14.95
CA GLU A 89 8.66 4.03 -13.74
C GLU A 89 8.19 5.45 -14.07
N VAL A 90 7.38 6.03 -13.18
CA VAL A 90 6.82 7.38 -13.31
C VAL A 90 7.31 8.21 -12.13
N THR A 91 7.76 9.43 -12.39
CA THR A 91 8.18 10.39 -11.36
C THR A 91 7.28 11.63 -11.39
N LEU A 92 6.86 12.10 -10.21
CA LEU A 92 6.09 13.34 -10.03
C LEU A 92 6.99 14.50 -9.58
#